data_AF-A0A2V6FU26-F1
#
_entry.id   AF-A0A2V6FU26-F1
#
_cell.length_a   1.000
_cell.length_b   1.000
_cell.length_c   1.000
_cell.angle_alpha   90.00
_cell.angle_beta   90.00
_cell.angle_gamma   90.00
#
_symmetry.space_group_name_H-M   'P 1'
#
loop_
_entity.id
_entity.type
_entity.pdbx_description
1 polymer ?
#
loop_
_entity_poly.entity_id
_entity_poly.type
_entity_poly.pdbx_seq_one_letter_code
_entity_poly.pdbx_strand_id
1 'polypeptide(L)'
;FGGLSEIELLNALLGAPKIEGPELVQETFRKTNPPGDFQTAWSRFLHDGFASHVQPHDQPSSFNGNAVAPQIQDLWALPPAPKPESPEIVLTASYEMDDGRYANNGWLQELPDPITRLTWDNAALMSPAFAKALEVSTGDLVQITITEKSAAPEPIKRELVIAALVSPGHADNSITIPLGWARKMPQFYELPYAGADLKERAKIEEQSGFNGYFLRTAANPHFTVAGGQGIDSVRVTRVGRTYPFSIMQEHFSIEGRGLIREATLEGYRANNDFAKKIPGEEELPHPPPSIYTHPPLTAPQQWGMSIDLNVCTGCSACVIACQAENNIPVVGKLQVSHGRIMHWLRIDRYYASRKRFEQDRGAWPENPELVHQPMPCQHCENAPCETVCPVNATVHSEDGLNVMAYNRCVGTRYCSNNCPYKVRRFNFFDYNQRPVGKRKVVGAFNIYEEYFAPLTTKGAPDTIKMQKNPNVTVRMRGVMEKCTYCVQRIEEAKIAAIARAGASSNKRIPRDSFTTACAQACPTEAIVFGDIKDPESRVSKMKEQDRNYRILEYLNVVPRTSYLARIRNPNPKMPDAKDIGVASLVETLPE
;
A
#
# COMPACT_ATOMS: atom_id res chain seq x y z
N PHE A 1 -25.70 16.33 -7.67
CA PHE A 1 -25.17 17.71 -7.55
C PHE A 1 -25.11 18.32 -8.95
N GLY A 2 -25.39 19.62 -9.10
CA GLY A 2 -25.29 20.33 -10.39
C GLY A 2 -23.87 20.87 -10.62
N GLY A 3 -22.89 19.98 -10.72
CA GLY A 3 -21.49 20.37 -10.98
C GLY A 3 -21.29 20.92 -12.39
N LEU A 4 -20.24 21.72 -12.56
CA LEU A 4 -19.70 22.09 -13.87
C LEU A 4 -18.32 21.44 -14.00
N SER A 5 -18.07 20.79 -15.13
CA SER A 5 -16.73 20.32 -15.50
C SER A 5 -15.82 21.49 -15.90
N GLU A 6 -14.50 21.26 -15.89
CA GLU A 6 -13.52 22.27 -16.28
C GLU A 6 -13.74 22.78 -17.71
N ILE A 7 -14.11 21.89 -18.64
CA ILE A 7 -14.38 22.23 -20.05
C ILE A 7 -15.63 23.12 -20.16
N GLU A 8 -16.71 22.81 -19.44
CA GLU A 8 -17.93 23.64 -19.42
C GLU A 8 -17.68 25.02 -18.79
N LEU A 9 -16.86 25.08 -17.73
CA LEU A 9 -16.47 26.33 -17.08
C LEU A 9 -15.62 27.20 -18.03
N LEU A 10 -14.62 26.62 -18.69
CA LEU A 10 -13.79 27.33 -19.68
C LEU A 10 -14.62 27.83 -20.87
N ASN A 11 -15.52 27.01 -21.40
CA ASN A 11 -16.42 27.41 -22.48
C ASN A 11 -17.34 28.58 -22.07
N ALA A 12 -17.88 28.55 -20.84
CA ALA A 12 -18.68 29.65 -20.30
C ALA A 12 -17.85 30.94 -20.10
N LEU A 13 -16.59 30.83 -19.65
CA LEU A 13 -15.67 31.97 -19.51
C LEU A 13 -15.26 32.59 -20.85
N LEU A 14 -15.26 31.81 -21.93
CA LEU A 14 -15.04 32.29 -23.30
C LEU A 14 -16.27 32.99 -23.91
N GLY A 15 -17.39 33.10 -23.18
CA GLY A 15 -18.61 33.76 -23.64
C GLY A 15 -19.40 32.95 -24.69
N ALA A 16 -19.03 31.70 -24.93
CA ALA A 16 -19.79 30.80 -25.78
C ALA A 16 -21.12 30.40 -25.09
N PRO A 17 -22.19 30.09 -25.85
CA PRO A 17 -23.39 29.50 -25.28
C PRO A 17 -23.04 28.20 -24.54
N LYS A 18 -23.78 27.89 -23.47
CA LYS A 18 -23.55 26.67 -22.69
C LYS A 18 -23.95 25.43 -23.51
N ILE A 19 -22.95 24.82 -24.11
CA ILE A 19 -23.00 23.52 -24.81
C ILE A 19 -22.69 22.42 -23.78
N GLU A 20 -23.27 21.23 -23.95
CA GLU A 20 -22.98 20.10 -23.04
C GLU A 20 -21.54 19.59 -23.23
N GLY A 21 -20.86 19.26 -22.12
CA GLY A 21 -19.46 18.79 -22.14
C GLY A 21 -19.13 17.75 -23.23
N PRO A 22 -19.95 16.70 -23.46
CA PRO A 22 -19.71 15.71 -24.52
C PRO A 22 -19.64 16.29 -25.93
N GLU A 23 -20.41 17.33 -26.25
CA GLU A 23 -20.42 17.93 -27.59
C GLU A 23 -19.14 18.74 -27.86
N LEU A 24 -18.63 19.45 -26.83
CA LEU A 24 -17.33 20.15 -26.89
C LEU A 24 -16.16 19.18 -27.10
N VAL A 25 -16.21 18.00 -26.47
CA VAL A 25 -15.23 16.93 -26.69
C VAL A 25 -15.37 16.35 -28.11
N GLN A 26 -16.58 16.13 -28.61
CA GLN A 26 -16.80 15.67 -29.98
C GLN A 26 -16.27 16.67 -31.03
N GLU A 27 -16.45 17.98 -30.84
CA GLU A 27 -15.91 19.00 -31.75
C GLU A 27 -14.37 18.93 -31.82
N THR A 28 -13.72 18.77 -30.66
CA THR A 28 -12.27 18.61 -30.57
C THR A 28 -11.83 17.29 -31.21
N PHE A 29 -12.56 16.19 -30.98
CA PHE A 29 -12.27 14.89 -31.59
C PHE A 29 -12.40 14.91 -33.11
N ARG A 30 -13.39 15.63 -33.69
CA ARG A 30 -13.50 15.82 -35.16
C ARG A 30 -12.24 16.43 -35.76
N LYS A 31 -11.62 17.40 -35.07
CA LYS A 31 -10.38 18.07 -35.53
C LYS A 31 -9.16 17.14 -35.55
N THR A 32 -9.24 15.96 -34.93
CA THR A 32 -8.18 14.92 -35.03
C THR A 32 -8.23 14.11 -36.33
N ASN A 33 -9.21 14.38 -37.22
CA ASN A 33 -9.45 13.64 -38.46
C ASN A 33 -9.53 12.12 -38.26
N PRO A 34 -10.47 11.63 -37.42
CA PRO A 34 -10.62 10.20 -37.16
C PRO A 34 -10.92 9.42 -38.46
N PRO A 35 -10.37 8.20 -38.63
CA PRO A 35 -10.53 7.45 -39.86
C PRO A 35 -11.95 6.87 -40.01
N GLY A 36 -12.54 7.06 -41.20
CA GLY A 36 -13.85 6.51 -41.56
C GLY A 36 -15.02 7.40 -41.14
N ASP A 37 -16.18 6.79 -40.89
CA ASP A 37 -17.36 7.48 -40.39
C ASP A 37 -17.16 7.96 -38.94
N PHE A 38 -17.59 9.20 -38.66
CA PHE A 38 -17.45 9.83 -37.36
C PHE A 38 -18.16 9.07 -36.24
N GLN A 39 -19.40 8.60 -36.46
CA GLN A 39 -20.16 7.93 -35.40
C GLN A 39 -19.53 6.58 -35.04
N THR A 40 -19.06 5.85 -36.05
CA THR A 40 -18.32 4.60 -35.89
C THR A 40 -17.01 4.83 -35.15
N ALA A 41 -16.21 5.83 -35.55
CA ALA A 41 -14.94 6.15 -34.92
C ALA A 41 -15.10 6.68 -33.49
N TRP A 42 -16.12 7.51 -33.23
CA TRP A 42 -16.45 7.99 -31.89
C TRP A 42 -16.94 6.87 -30.97
N SER A 43 -17.84 6.01 -31.44
CA SER A 43 -18.31 4.84 -30.68
C SER A 43 -17.15 3.90 -30.35
N ARG A 44 -16.24 3.69 -31.30
CA ARG A 44 -15.03 2.91 -31.09
C ARG A 44 -14.06 3.56 -30.11
N PHE A 45 -13.86 4.88 -30.19
CA PHE A 45 -13.05 5.61 -29.21
C PHE A 45 -13.60 5.47 -27.79
N LEU A 46 -14.91 5.58 -27.61
CA LEU A 46 -15.56 5.38 -26.30
C LEU A 46 -15.50 3.91 -25.82
N HIS A 47 -15.52 2.94 -26.73
CA HIS A 47 -15.41 1.51 -26.40
C HIS A 47 -13.97 1.10 -26.05
N ASP A 48 -13.00 1.45 -26.91
CA ASP A 48 -11.58 1.08 -26.78
C ASP A 48 -10.87 1.94 -25.71
N GLY A 49 -11.40 3.13 -25.40
CA GLY A 49 -10.90 4.05 -24.36
C GLY A 49 -9.74 4.95 -24.80
N PHE A 50 -9.20 4.76 -26.01
CA PHE A 50 -8.12 5.58 -26.57
C PHE A 50 -8.27 5.75 -28.10
N ALA A 51 -7.69 6.82 -28.64
CA ALA A 51 -7.76 7.14 -30.06
C ALA A 51 -6.50 6.68 -30.79
N SER A 52 -6.52 5.49 -31.38
CA SER A 52 -5.31 4.88 -31.98
C SER A 52 -4.67 5.67 -33.13
N HIS A 53 -5.43 6.55 -33.80
CA HIS A 53 -4.92 7.47 -34.83
C HIS A 53 -4.24 8.72 -34.28
N VAL A 54 -4.43 9.05 -32.99
CA VAL A 54 -3.77 10.19 -32.33
C VAL A 54 -2.49 9.69 -31.68
N GLN A 55 -1.38 9.86 -32.39
CA GLN A 55 -0.04 9.48 -31.92
C GLN A 55 0.83 10.73 -31.73
N PRO A 56 1.66 10.80 -30.68
CA PRO A 56 2.72 11.80 -30.59
C PRO A 56 3.67 11.67 -31.79
N HIS A 57 4.06 12.79 -32.39
CA HIS A 57 5.11 12.80 -33.41
C HIS A 57 6.48 12.93 -32.74
N ASP A 58 7.39 11.99 -33.05
CA ASP A 58 8.79 12.09 -32.64
C ASP A 58 9.44 13.35 -33.20
N GLN A 59 9.85 14.26 -32.32
CA GLN A 59 10.70 15.39 -32.69
C GLN A 59 12.15 15.07 -32.28
N PRO A 60 13.08 14.84 -33.23
CA PRO A 60 14.47 14.58 -32.91
C PRO A 60 15.11 15.84 -32.31
N SER A 61 15.47 15.78 -31.03
CA SER A 61 16.14 16.88 -30.34
C SER A 61 17.61 16.99 -30.78
N SER A 62 18.06 18.21 -31.08
CA SER A 62 19.47 18.50 -31.34
C SER A 62 20.14 19.04 -30.08
N PHE A 63 21.21 18.40 -29.63
CA PHE A 63 21.99 18.88 -28.48
C PHE A 63 22.93 20.01 -28.92
N ASN A 64 22.64 21.24 -28.50
CA ASN A 64 23.47 22.40 -28.78
C ASN A 64 24.47 22.65 -27.64
N GLY A 65 25.64 21.99 -27.70
CA GLY A 65 26.70 22.13 -26.70
C GLY A 65 27.17 23.58 -26.48
N ASN A 66 27.11 24.44 -27.49
CA ASN A 66 27.51 25.85 -27.37
C ASN A 66 26.51 26.69 -26.56
N ALA A 67 25.22 26.35 -26.61
CA ALA A 67 24.20 27.00 -25.77
C ALA A 67 24.26 26.52 -24.32
N VAL A 68 24.67 25.26 -24.10
CA VAL A 68 24.72 24.63 -22.77
C VAL A 68 26.02 24.95 -22.03
N ALA A 69 27.14 25.15 -22.72
CA ALA A 69 28.44 25.47 -22.12
C ALA A 69 28.45 26.64 -21.12
N PRO A 70 27.88 27.83 -21.41
CA PRO A 70 27.81 28.92 -20.43
C PRO A 70 26.87 28.61 -19.26
N GLN A 71 25.80 27.84 -19.49
CA GLN A 71 24.85 27.44 -18.44
C GLN A 71 25.48 26.44 -17.45
N ILE A 72 26.37 25.56 -17.93
CA ILE A 72 27.10 24.61 -17.08
C ILE A 72 28.03 25.32 -16.08
N GLN A 73 28.66 26.43 -16.46
CA GLN A 73 29.63 27.12 -15.60
C GLN A 73 28.99 27.67 -14.31
N ASP A 74 27.76 28.20 -14.39
CA ASP A 74 27.03 28.68 -13.21
C ASP A 74 26.38 27.53 -12.40
N LEU A 75 26.09 26.38 -13.03
CA LEU A 75 25.45 25.22 -12.39
C LEU A 75 26.39 24.36 -11.53
N TRP A 76 27.71 24.50 -11.68
CA TRP A 76 28.70 23.65 -10.98
C TRP A 76 29.07 24.12 -9.57
N ALA A 77 28.51 25.24 -9.10
CA ALA A 77 28.53 25.60 -7.69
C ALA A 77 27.55 24.72 -6.89
N LEU A 78 27.90 23.43 -6.74
CA LEU A 78 27.14 22.51 -5.89
C LEU A 78 27.01 23.11 -4.47
N PRO A 79 25.82 23.08 -3.86
CA PRO A 79 25.67 23.53 -2.49
C PRO A 79 26.52 22.66 -1.55
N PRO A 80 26.96 23.20 -0.40
CA PRO A 80 27.79 22.44 0.53
C PRO A 80 27.04 21.21 1.05
N ALA A 81 27.78 20.10 1.23
CA ALA A 81 27.21 18.86 1.77
C ALA A 81 26.54 19.10 3.13
N PRO A 82 25.36 18.49 3.39
CA PRO A 82 24.62 18.70 4.63
C PRO A 82 25.37 18.15 5.85
N LYS A 83 25.17 18.82 6.98
CA LYS A 83 25.86 18.53 8.25
C LYS A 83 24.84 18.28 9.37
N PRO A 84 25.21 17.63 10.48
CA PRO A 84 24.27 17.40 11.58
C PRO A 84 23.62 18.69 12.12
N GLU A 85 24.36 19.80 12.14
CA GLU A 85 23.88 21.10 12.63
C GLU A 85 23.02 21.87 11.61
N SER A 86 23.05 21.45 10.35
CA SER A 86 22.33 22.06 9.23
C SER A 86 22.04 21.00 8.16
N PRO A 87 21.03 20.13 8.40
CA PRO A 87 20.67 19.06 7.49
C PRO A 87 19.98 19.58 6.22
N GLU A 88 19.86 18.71 5.23
CA GLU A 88 18.99 18.88 4.08
C GLU A 88 17.52 18.60 4.45
N ILE A 89 16.60 19.39 3.91
CA ILE A 89 15.15 19.09 3.95
C ILE A 89 14.68 18.74 2.54
N VAL A 90 14.23 17.51 2.34
CA VAL A 90 13.66 17.02 1.07
C VAL A 90 12.13 16.97 1.18
N LEU A 91 11.46 17.57 0.20
CA LEU A 91 10.00 17.61 0.08
C LEU A 91 9.57 16.75 -1.11
N THR A 92 8.89 15.64 -0.81
CA THR A 92 8.42 14.68 -1.84
C THR A 92 6.90 14.65 -1.90
N ALA A 93 6.32 14.25 -3.03
CA ALA A 93 4.89 13.91 -3.08
C ALA A 93 4.61 12.70 -2.16
N SER A 94 3.47 12.69 -1.47
CA SER A 94 3.11 11.54 -0.64
C SER A 94 2.68 10.37 -1.52
N TYR A 95 3.13 9.16 -1.13
CA TYR A 95 2.72 7.91 -1.78
C TYR A 95 1.19 7.73 -1.81
N GLU A 96 0.52 8.19 -0.76
CA GLU A 96 -0.91 7.99 -0.54
C GLU A 96 -1.74 9.21 -1.02
N MET A 97 -1.18 10.41 -0.91
CA MET A 97 -1.92 11.68 -1.08
C MET A 97 -1.52 12.51 -2.29
N ASP A 98 -0.41 12.17 -2.97
CA ASP A 98 0.24 12.98 -4.01
C ASP A 98 0.57 14.40 -3.50
N ASP A 99 -0.08 15.44 -4.04
CA ASP A 99 -0.01 16.84 -3.59
C ASP A 99 -1.07 17.20 -2.53
N GLY A 100 -1.83 16.21 -2.07
CA GLY A 100 -2.93 16.38 -1.14
C GLY A 100 -4.29 16.53 -1.81
N ARG A 101 -4.41 16.48 -3.14
CA ARG A 101 -5.71 16.38 -3.84
C ARG A 101 -6.56 15.21 -3.34
N TYR A 102 -5.92 14.11 -2.91
CA TYR A 102 -6.58 12.92 -2.38
C TYR A 102 -6.71 12.88 -0.85
N ALA A 103 -6.36 13.97 -0.13
CA ALA A 103 -6.38 14.04 1.35
C ALA A 103 -7.69 13.59 2.01
N ASN A 104 -8.83 13.69 1.29
CA ASN A 104 -10.15 13.32 1.78
C ASN A 104 -10.59 11.88 1.39
N ASN A 105 -9.69 11.06 0.86
CA ASN A 105 -9.97 9.66 0.51
C ASN A 105 -9.63 8.74 1.68
N GLY A 106 -10.67 8.27 2.39
CA GLY A 106 -10.51 7.38 3.55
C GLY A 106 -9.78 6.06 3.26
N TRP A 107 -9.86 5.53 2.03
CA TRP A 107 -9.10 4.33 1.64
C TRP A 107 -7.60 4.61 1.57
N LEU A 108 -7.21 5.79 1.06
CA LEU A 108 -5.82 6.19 0.95
C LEU A 108 -5.25 6.66 2.30
N GLN A 109 -6.09 7.22 3.18
CA GLN A 109 -5.71 7.58 4.56
C GLN A 109 -5.38 6.35 5.45
N GLU A 110 -6.09 5.24 5.24
CA GLU A 110 -5.83 3.96 5.93
C GLU A 110 -4.77 3.10 5.19
N LEU A 111 -4.40 3.46 3.97
CA LEU A 111 -3.38 2.75 3.21
C LEU A 111 -2.04 2.90 3.93
N PRO A 112 -1.34 1.80 4.30
CA PRO A 112 -0.06 1.97 4.94
C PRO A 112 1.04 2.21 3.90
N ASP A 113 1.81 3.29 4.08
CA ASP A 113 2.97 3.66 3.26
C ASP A 113 3.90 2.45 3.01
N PRO A 114 4.42 2.24 1.78
CA PRO A 114 5.22 1.06 1.45
C PRO A 114 6.49 0.93 2.28
N ILE A 115 7.12 2.04 2.68
CA ILE A 115 8.41 2.03 3.39
C ILE A 115 8.18 2.01 4.91
N THR A 116 7.48 3.00 5.45
CA THR A 116 7.31 3.21 6.89
C THR A 116 6.21 2.37 7.50
N ARG A 117 5.23 1.91 6.70
CA ARG A 117 3.97 1.28 7.15
C ARG A 117 3.12 2.20 8.04
N LEU A 118 3.37 3.51 8.01
CA LEU A 118 2.57 4.55 8.66
C LEU A 118 1.20 4.66 7.97
N THR A 119 0.18 5.07 8.73
CA THR A 119 -1.17 5.36 8.24
C THR A 119 -1.67 6.65 8.91
N TRP A 120 -2.61 7.35 8.27
CA TRP A 120 -3.24 8.58 8.78
C TRP A 120 -2.29 9.75 9.09
N ASP A 121 -1.00 9.67 8.76
CA ASP A 121 0.02 10.68 9.05
C ASP A 121 1.13 10.68 7.99
N ASN A 122 1.85 11.81 7.89
CA ASN A 122 3.24 11.85 7.45
C ASN A 122 4.18 12.08 8.65
N ALA A 123 5.48 11.99 8.38
CA ALA A 123 6.54 12.21 9.36
C ALA A 123 7.77 12.87 8.71
N ALA A 124 8.66 13.39 9.55
CA ALA A 124 10.03 13.73 9.18
C ALA A 124 10.87 12.45 9.20
N LEU A 125 11.09 11.88 8.02
CA LEU A 125 11.89 10.65 7.83
C LEU A 125 13.37 10.99 7.97
N MET A 126 14.12 10.22 8.76
CA MET A 126 15.55 10.47 9.03
C MET A 126 16.33 9.17 9.27
N SER A 127 17.65 9.18 9.03
CA SER A 127 18.50 8.00 9.26
C SER A 127 18.65 7.68 10.76
N PRO A 128 18.94 6.41 11.13
CA PRO A 128 19.24 6.05 12.52
C PRO A 128 20.44 6.82 13.10
N ALA A 129 21.53 6.98 12.34
CA ALA A 129 22.68 7.76 12.77
C ALA A 129 22.35 9.25 13.02
N PHE A 130 21.58 9.89 12.15
CA PHE A 130 21.18 11.29 12.32
C PHE A 130 20.19 11.48 13.47
N ALA A 131 19.20 10.59 13.62
CA ALA A 131 18.27 10.61 14.76
C ALA A 131 19.00 10.48 16.10
N LYS A 132 20.03 9.62 16.16
CA LYS A 132 20.91 9.46 17.33
C LYS A 132 21.72 10.73 17.62
N ALA A 133 22.24 11.41 16.59
CA ALA A 133 22.96 12.68 16.75
C ALA A 133 22.06 13.82 17.25
N LEU A 134 20.76 13.78 16.92
CA LEU A 134 19.75 14.75 17.37
C LEU A 134 19.10 14.39 18.72
N GLU A 135 19.47 13.25 19.32
CA GLU A 135 18.83 12.66 20.51
C GLU A 135 17.30 12.48 20.40
N VAL A 136 16.81 12.09 19.22
CA VAL A 136 15.38 11.85 18.95
C VAL A 136 15.08 10.39 18.65
N SER A 137 13.89 9.95 19.06
CA SER A 137 13.32 8.64 18.71
C SER A 137 12.08 8.79 17.83
N THR A 138 11.64 7.70 17.18
CA THR A 138 10.38 7.69 16.42
C THR A 138 9.22 8.15 17.31
N GLY A 139 8.54 9.22 16.90
CA GLY A 139 7.45 9.87 17.64
C GLY A 139 7.86 11.12 18.42
N ASP A 140 9.15 11.44 18.58
CA ASP A 140 9.57 12.74 19.12
C ASP A 140 9.24 13.88 18.14
N LEU A 141 8.77 15.01 18.65
CA LEU A 141 8.55 16.22 17.87
C LEU A 141 9.86 17.00 17.69
N VAL A 142 10.16 17.36 16.44
CA VAL A 142 11.23 18.27 16.04
C VAL A 142 10.66 19.55 15.45
N GLN A 143 11.34 20.67 15.68
CA GLN A 143 11.08 21.94 15.01
C GLN A 143 12.12 22.13 13.92
N ILE A 144 11.66 22.26 12.67
CA ILE A 144 12.47 22.56 11.50
C ILE A 144 12.30 24.05 11.20
N THR A 145 13.40 24.78 11.14
CA THR A 145 13.43 26.23 10.83
C THR A 145 14.34 26.47 9.63
N ILE A 146 13.78 27.02 8.56
CA ILE A 146 14.51 27.47 7.37
C ILE A 146 14.51 29.00 7.37
N THR A 147 15.68 29.61 7.22
CA THR A 147 15.87 31.06 7.14
C THR A 147 16.26 31.45 5.72
N GLU A 148 15.43 32.22 5.03
CA GLU A 148 15.72 32.75 3.69
C GLU A 148 16.46 34.09 3.78
N LYS A 149 17.36 34.32 2.82
CA LYS A 149 18.05 35.60 2.62
C LYS A 149 17.04 36.62 2.09
N SER A 150 16.87 37.71 2.84
CA SER A 150 15.93 38.80 2.51
C SER A 150 16.68 40.12 2.37
N ALA A 151 16.19 40.99 1.47
CA ALA A 151 16.61 42.39 1.43
C ALA A 151 15.86 43.26 2.45
N ALA A 152 14.81 42.72 3.09
CA ALA A 152 14.13 43.35 4.21
C ALA A 152 14.96 43.21 5.51
N PRO A 153 14.80 44.12 6.49
CA PRO A 153 15.57 44.08 7.74
C PRO A 153 15.29 42.86 8.63
N GLU A 154 14.17 42.16 8.42
CA GLU A 154 13.89 40.87 9.06
C GLU A 154 14.05 39.71 8.06
N PRO A 155 14.76 38.63 8.43
CA PRO A 155 14.89 37.45 7.59
C PRO A 155 13.58 36.66 7.57
N ILE A 156 13.21 36.14 6.39
CA ILE A 156 12.00 35.33 6.25
C ILE A 156 12.27 33.96 6.87
N LYS A 157 11.52 33.62 7.92
CA LYS A 157 11.61 32.32 8.60
C LYS A 157 10.41 31.45 8.24
N ARG A 158 10.67 30.20 7.85
CA ARG A 158 9.68 29.14 7.68
C ARG A 158 9.89 28.10 8.75
N GLU A 159 8.83 27.76 9.47
CA GLU A 159 8.90 26.85 10.60
C GLU A 159 7.83 25.77 10.52
N LEU A 160 8.19 24.55 10.90
CA LEU A 160 7.29 23.41 11.02
C LEU A 160 7.68 22.58 12.23
N VAL A 161 6.73 22.31 13.12
CA VAL A 161 6.85 21.26 14.14
C VAL A 161 6.25 19.98 13.57
N ILE A 162 7.05 18.91 13.52
CA ILE A 162 6.71 17.62 12.89
C ILE A 162 7.27 16.46 13.71
N ALA A 163 6.58 15.32 13.70
CA ALA A 163 7.07 14.10 14.37
C ALA A 163 8.16 13.42 13.54
N ALA A 164 9.27 13.08 14.19
CA ALA A 164 10.37 12.32 13.61
C ALA A 164 10.01 10.83 13.48
N LEU A 165 10.37 10.21 12.36
CA LEU A 165 10.28 8.75 12.16
C LEU A 165 11.64 8.24 11.67
N VAL A 166 12.27 7.39 12.48
CA VAL A 166 13.56 6.80 12.15
C VAL A 166 13.35 5.75 11.05
N SER A 167 13.94 5.98 9.90
CA SER A 167 13.84 5.12 8.72
C SER A 167 15.22 4.54 8.37
N PRO A 168 15.48 3.27 8.68
CA PRO A 168 16.64 2.54 8.17
C PRO A 168 16.76 2.66 6.65
N GLY A 169 17.98 2.83 6.13
CA GLY A 169 18.24 3.09 4.71
C GLY A 169 17.99 4.52 4.24
N HIS A 170 17.66 5.44 5.14
CA HIS A 170 17.58 6.87 4.82
C HIS A 170 18.97 7.53 4.82
N ALA A 171 19.14 8.59 4.03
CA ALA A 171 20.41 9.31 3.93
C ALA A 171 20.74 10.07 5.22
N ASP A 172 22.02 10.12 5.57
CA ASP A 172 22.52 10.88 6.73
C ASP A 172 22.42 12.39 6.50
N ASN A 173 22.15 13.12 7.59
CA ASN A 173 21.96 14.58 7.60
C ASN A 173 20.88 15.07 6.60
N SER A 174 19.92 14.22 6.24
CA SER A 174 18.79 14.57 5.38
C SER A 174 17.48 14.20 6.08
N ILE A 175 16.45 15.02 5.88
CA ILE A 175 15.09 14.79 6.36
C ILE A 175 14.12 14.82 5.17
N THR A 176 13.46 13.70 4.87
CA THR A 176 12.37 13.67 3.88
C THR A 176 11.02 13.89 4.55
N ILE A 177 10.20 14.78 3.98
CA ILE A 177 8.83 15.07 4.41
C ILE A 177 7.88 14.85 3.23
N PRO A 178 6.98 13.84 3.29
CA PRO A 178 5.90 13.67 2.34
C PRO A 178 4.89 14.84 2.41
N LEU A 179 4.57 15.43 1.26
CA LEU A 179 3.61 16.53 1.11
C LEU A 179 2.16 16.05 1.02
N GLY A 180 1.20 16.98 0.97
CA GLY A 180 -0.23 16.67 0.79
C GLY A 180 -1.05 16.46 2.07
N TRP A 181 -0.41 16.52 3.24
CA TRP A 181 -1.02 16.28 4.56
C TRP A 181 -1.47 17.57 5.27
N ALA A 182 -2.24 17.40 6.36
CA ALA A 182 -2.77 18.49 7.20
C ALA A 182 -3.46 19.65 6.43
N ARG A 183 -4.20 19.32 5.36
CA ARG A 183 -5.02 20.29 4.63
C ARG A 183 -6.16 20.80 5.52
N LYS A 184 -6.36 22.12 5.56
CA LYS A 184 -7.57 22.72 6.11
C LYS A 184 -8.76 22.33 5.22
N MET A 185 -9.71 21.51 5.70
CA MET A 185 -10.87 21.06 4.92
C MET A 185 -12.20 21.54 5.55
N PRO A 186 -12.75 22.69 5.12
CA PRO A 186 -14.00 23.25 5.68
C PRO A 186 -15.28 22.44 5.38
N GLN A 187 -15.18 21.38 4.59
CA GLN A 187 -16.30 20.63 4.03
C GLN A 187 -16.51 19.27 4.71
N PHE A 188 -15.67 18.93 5.68
CA PHE A 188 -15.80 17.76 6.55
C PHE A 188 -15.81 18.21 8.01
N TYR A 189 -16.94 18.76 8.47
CA TYR A 189 -17.14 19.22 9.86
C TYR A 189 -17.08 18.10 10.93
N GLU A 190 -16.86 16.84 10.52
CA GLU A 190 -17.11 15.66 11.36
C GLU A 190 -16.03 14.57 11.31
N LEU A 191 -14.97 14.74 10.51
CA LEU A 191 -13.75 13.93 10.68
C LEU A 191 -12.79 14.73 11.56
N PRO A 192 -12.50 14.31 12.82
CA PRO A 192 -11.67 15.08 13.75
C PRO A 192 -10.30 15.46 13.19
N TYR A 193 -9.76 14.58 12.35
CA TYR A 193 -8.43 14.69 11.76
C TYR A 193 -8.38 15.48 10.44
N ALA A 194 -9.54 15.79 9.85
CA ALA A 194 -9.68 16.50 8.57
C ALA A 194 -9.94 18.01 8.77
N GLY A 195 -9.31 18.64 9.77
CA GLY A 195 -9.33 20.10 9.93
C GLY A 195 -10.69 20.74 10.22
N ALA A 196 -11.68 19.95 10.65
CA ALA A 196 -13.05 20.37 10.97
C ALA A 196 -13.14 21.56 11.95
N ASP A 197 -12.21 21.60 12.91
CA ASP A 197 -12.18 22.61 13.98
C ASP A 197 -10.78 23.24 14.07
N LEU A 198 -10.30 23.74 12.92
CA LEU A 198 -9.15 24.65 12.83
C LEU A 198 -9.50 26.05 13.39
N LYS A 199 -9.94 26.07 14.65
CA LYS A 199 -9.50 27.10 15.58
C LYS A 199 -8.00 27.24 15.46
N GLU A 200 -7.48 28.45 15.64
CA GLU A 200 -6.09 28.82 15.31
C GLU A 200 -5.01 28.01 16.05
N ARG A 201 -5.41 27.16 17.00
CA ARG A 201 -4.56 26.21 17.74
C ARG A 201 -5.30 24.88 17.99
N ALA A 202 -5.62 24.12 16.95
CA ALA A 202 -5.83 22.68 17.13
C ALA A 202 -4.54 22.09 17.73
N LYS A 203 -4.62 21.45 18.90
CA LYS A 203 -3.42 20.90 19.53
C LYS A 203 -2.84 19.81 18.61
N ILE A 204 -1.52 19.65 18.60
CA ILE A 204 -0.81 18.77 17.64
C ILE A 204 -1.41 17.35 17.65
N GLU A 205 -1.77 16.86 18.84
CA GLU A 205 -2.43 15.58 19.09
C GLU A 205 -3.80 15.35 18.39
N GLU A 206 -4.46 16.37 17.82
CA GLU A 206 -5.77 16.24 17.15
C GLU A 206 -5.70 16.32 15.61
N GLN A 207 -4.51 16.47 15.01
CA GLN A 207 -4.32 16.61 13.55
C GLN A 207 -3.89 15.29 12.89
N SER A 208 -4.28 15.04 11.63
CA SER A 208 -3.68 14.00 10.77
C SER A 208 -2.51 14.58 9.98
N GLY A 209 -1.31 14.07 10.26
CA GLY A 209 -0.08 14.56 9.68
C GLY A 209 0.22 16.05 9.92
N PHE A 210 1.12 16.57 9.09
CA PHE A 210 1.81 17.85 9.23
C PHE A 210 1.96 18.51 7.86
N ASN A 211 1.74 19.83 7.76
CA ASN A 211 1.73 20.51 6.47
C ASN A 211 3.15 20.90 6.02
N GLY A 212 3.83 19.99 5.31
CA GLY A 212 5.16 20.21 4.75
C GLY A 212 5.28 21.39 3.79
N TYR A 213 4.18 21.88 3.19
CA TYR A 213 4.22 23.03 2.28
C TYR A 213 4.67 24.33 2.96
N PHE A 214 4.61 24.45 4.30
CA PHE A 214 5.13 25.62 5.00
C PHE A 214 6.64 25.79 4.83
N LEU A 215 7.40 24.71 4.62
CA LEU A 215 8.84 24.72 4.39
C LEU A 215 9.24 24.94 2.91
N ARG A 216 8.29 24.81 1.97
CA ARG A 216 8.57 24.91 0.53
C ARG A 216 8.93 26.34 0.14
N THR A 217 10.02 26.53 -0.61
CA THR A 217 10.40 27.81 -1.22
C THR A 217 10.18 27.76 -2.74
N ALA A 218 10.07 28.92 -3.39
CA ALA A 218 9.93 28.98 -4.86
C ALA A 218 11.26 28.67 -5.58
N ALA A 219 12.40 29.08 -5.00
CA ALA A 219 13.73 28.81 -5.55
C ALA A 219 14.18 27.35 -5.31
N ASN A 220 13.77 26.74 -4.19
CA ASN A 220 14.15 25.39 -3.80
C ASN A 220 12.87 24.57 -3.47
N PRO A 221 12.12 24.11 -4.50
CA PRO A 221 10.79 23.53 -4.32
C PRO A 221 10.76 22.05 -3.92
N HIS A 222 11.90 21.34 -4.00
CA HIS A 222 12.01 19.88 -3.81
C HIS A 222 13.02 19.46 -2.75
N PHE A 223 14.14 20.17 -2.62
CA PHE A 223 15.11 19.98 -1.54
C PHE A 223 15.62 21.36 -1.11
N THR A 224 16.08 21.51 0.13
CA THR A 224 16.56 22.78 0.68
C THR A 224 17.74 22.53 1.60
N VAL A 225 18.83 23.25 1.37
CA VAL A 225 20.12 23.14 2.07
C VAL A 225 20.66 24.52 2.40
N ALA A 226 21.42 24.66 3.49
CA ALA A 226 22.09 25.92 3.80
C ALA A 226 23.14 26.27 2.72
N GLY A 227 23.19 27.54 2.32
CA GLY A 227 23.98 27.97 1.17
C GLY A 227 23.32 27.71 -0.20
N GLY A 228 22.17 27.04 -0.26
CA GLY A 228 21.32 26.97 -1.44
C GLY A 228 20.79 28.35 -1.89
N GLN A 229 20.17 28.42 -3.07
CA GLN A 229 19.76 29.69 -3.66
C GLN A 229 18.74 30.41 -2.76
N GLY A 230 19.12 31.56 -2.21
CA GLY A 230 18.28 32.33 -1.29
C GLY A 230 18.18 31.75 0.13
N ILE A 231 18.93 30.71 0.49
CA ILE A 231 18.88 30.10 1.82
C ILE A 231 20.09 30.53 2.65
N ASP A 232 19.84 31.02 3.86
CA ASP A 232 20.86 31.38 4.85
C ASP A 232 21.22 30.19 5.74
N SER A 233 20.24 29.66 6.47
CA SER A 233 20.44 28.53 7.38
C SER A 233 19.21 27.62 7.47
N VAL A 234 19.49 26.33 7.65
CA VAL A 234 18.51 25.29 8.01
C VAL A 234 18.88 24.78 9.39
N ARG A 235 17.92 24.65 10.31
CA ARG A 235 18.16 24.12 11.66
C ARG A 235 17.03 23.18 12.04
N VAL A 236 17.38 22.15 12.80
CA VAL A 236 16.41 21.20 13.36
C VAL A 236 16.70 21.04 14.85
N THR A 237 15.66 21.19 15.68
CA THR A 237 15.80 21.13 17.14
C THR A 237 14.73 20.24 17.76
N ARG A 238 15.08 19.55 18.84
CA ARG A 238 14.14 18.70 19.60
C ARG A 238 13.20 19.58 20.44
N VAL A 239 11.89 19.30 20.37
CA VAL A 239 10.86 20.08 21.09
C VAL A 239 10.57 19.52 22.50
N GLY A 240 10.95 18.28 22.79
CA GLY A 240 10.72 17.64 24.10
C GLY A 240 9.27 17.18 24.33
N ARG A 241 8.51 16.97 23.25
CA ARG A 241 7.15 16.43 23.25
C ARG A 241 7.07 15.25 22.28
N THR A 242 6.17 14.31 22.52
CA THR A 242 5.93 13.15 21.66
C THR A 242 4.60 13.22 20.91
N TYR A 243 4.48 12.41 19.85
CA TYR A 243 3.32 12.28 18.97
C TYR A 243 3.00 10.80 18.72
N PRO A 244 1.73 10.36 18.87
CA PRO A 244 1.36 8.98 18.60
C PRO A 244 1.16 8.74 17.10
N PHE A 245 2.01 7.91 16.51
CA PHE A 245 1.82 7.40 15.15
C PHE A 245 0.91 6.17 15.11
N SER A 246 0.33 5.91 13.94
CA SER A 246 -0.39 4.67 13.65
C SER A 246 0.35 3.85 12.60
N ILE A 247 1.30 3.03 13.06
CA ILE A 247 2.14 2.18 12.23
C ILE A 247 1.53 0.77 12.20
N MET A 248 1.25 0.26 11.00
CA MET A 248 0.50 -0.98 10.78
C MET A 248 1.32 -2.26 11.08
N GLN A 249 2.65 -2.15 11.04
CA GLN A 249 3.59 -3.24 11.29
C GLN A 249 4.57 -2.82 12.38
N GLU A 250 4.47 -3.45 13.56
CA GLU A 250 5.33 -3.12 14.70
C GLU A 250 6.76 -3.67 14.54
N HIS A 251 6.89 -4.86 13.95
CA HIS A 251 8.16 -5.57 13.88
C HIS A 251 8.67 -5.68 12.43
N PHE A 252 9.88 -5.17 12.20
CA PHE A 252 10.45 -4.91 10.88
C PHE A 252 11.66 -5.77 10.53
N SER A 253 12.26 -6.44 11.52
CA SER A 253 13.22 -7.52 11.27
C SER A 253 12.49 -8.79 10.80
N ILE A 254 13.17 -9.60 9.99
CA ILE A 254 12.67 -10.94 9.60
C ILE A 254 12.98 -12.01 10.66
N GLU A 255 13.78 -11.69 11.69
CA GLU A 255 14.22 -12.60 12.76
C GLU A 255 14.82 -13.92 12.25
N GLY A 256 15.51 -13.85 11.11
CA GLY A 256 16.11 -15.01 10.45
C GLY A 256 15.12 -16.06 9.93
N ARG A 257 13.81 -15.77 9.92
CA ARG A 257 12.77 -16.72 9.50
C ARG A 257 12.73 -16.82 7.97
N GLY A 258 12.57 -18.04 7.43
CA GLY A 258 12.44 -18.33 6.00
C GLY A 258 11.13 -17.87 5.33
N LEU A 259 10.60 -16.69 5.72
CA LEU A 259 9.36 -16.10 5.20
C LEU A 259 9.53 -15.59 3.77
N ILE A 260 10.57 -14.78 3.54
CA ILE A 260 10.97 -14.26 2.22
C ILE A 260 12.22 -15.00 1.79
N ARG A 261 12.17 -15.62 0.61
CA ARG A 261 13.31 -16.34 0.03
C ARG A 261 13.97 -15.47 -1.04
N GLU A 262 15.27 -15.24 -0.88
CA GLU A 262 16.12 -14.45 -1.78
C GLU A 262 17.41 -15.20 -2.13
N ALA A 263 17.92 -14.92 -3.32
CA ALA A 263 19.27 -15.28 -3.76
C ALA A 263 19.81 -14.20 -4.71
N THR A 264 21.13 -14.17 -4.91
CA THR A 264 21.73 -13.44 -6.04
C THR A 264 21.53 -14.23 -7.34
N LEU A 265 21.65 -13.58 -8.50
CA LEU A 265 21.56 -14.23 -9.81
C LEU A 265 22.65 -15.30 -9.99
N GLU A 266 23.82 -15.07 -9.41
CA GLU A 266 24.91 -16.05 -9.37
C GLU A 266 24.58 -17.22 -8.45
N GLY A 267 24.08 -16.95 -7.22
CA GLY A 267 23.62 -17.99 -6.29
C GLY A 267 22.49 -18.86 -6.85
N TYR A 268 21.53 -18.26 -7.56
CA TYR A 268 20.46 -18.98 -8.25
C TYR A 268 20.97 -19.87 -9.39
N ARG A 269 21.97 -19.40 -10.16
CA ARG A 269 22.63 -20.22 -11.20
C ARG A 269 23.43 -21.38 -10.61
N ALA A 270 23.98 -21.23 -9.41
CA ALA A 270 24.70 -22.29 -8.70
C ALA A 270 23.74 -23.30 -8.01
N ASN A 271 22.61 -22.83 -7.49
CA ASN A 271 21.62 -23.65 -6.79
C ASN A 271 20.20 -23.11 -7.03
N ASN A 272 19.48 -23.68 -8.00
CA ASN A 272 18.11 -23.30 -8.30
C ASN A 272 17.09 -23.80 -7.26
N ASP A 273 17.44 -24.82 -6.47
CA ASP A 273 16.63 -25.34 -5.36
C ASP A 273 16.77 -24.53 -4.05
N PHE A 274 17.48 -23.39 -4.05
CA PHE A 274 17.61 -22.51 -2.88
C PHE A 274 16.25 -22.16 -2.27
N ALA A 275 15.24 -21.92 -3.11
CA ALA A 275 13.91 -21.52 -2.70
C ALA A 275 13.13 -22.65 -1.99
N LYS A 276 13.58 -23.90 -2.04
CA LYS A 276 12.89 -25.05 -1.42
C LYS A 276 13.43 -25.36 -0.03
N LYS A 277 14.71 -25.09 0.23
CA LYS A 277 15.40 -25.38 1.49
C LYS A 277 15.19 -24.25 2.50
N ILE A 278 14.93 -24.60 3.76
CA ILE A 278 14.99 -23.67 4.89
C ILE A 278 16.00 -24.23 5.89
N PRO A 279 16.98 -23.42 6.36
CA PRO A 279 17.88 -23.83 7.43
C PRO A 279 17.10 -24.33 8.65
N GLY A 280 17.34 -25.57 9.07
CA GLY A 280 16.67 -26.21 10.21
C GLY A 280 15.36 -26.96 9.89
N GLU A 281 14.89 -26.99 8.63
CA GLU A 281 13.80 -27.89 8.19
C GLU A 281 14.30 -29.13 7.43
N GLU A 282 15.62 -29.27 7.26
CA GLU A 282 16.28 -30.30 6.44
C GLU A 282 15.98 -31.76 6.85
N GLU A 283 15.64 -31.99 8.12
CA GLU A 283 15.29 -33.31 8.67
C GLU A 283 13.77 -33.60 8.62
N LEU A 284 12.93 -32.66 8.18
CA LEU A 284 11.49 -32.86 8.13
C LEU A 284 11.05 -33.68 6.91
N PRO A 285 10.09 -34.60 7.04
CA PRO A 285 9.51 -35.29 5.90
C PRO A 285 8.71 -34.31 5.03
N HIS A 286 8.97 -34.32 3.72
CA HIS A 286 8.25 -33.51 2.73
C HIS A 286 7.55 -34.41 1.70
N PRO A 287 6.21 -34.33 1.54
CA PRO A 287 5.27 -33.54 2.33
C PRO A 287 5.16 -34.06 3.78
N PRO A 288 4.82 -33.22 4.76
CA PRO A 288 4.68 -33.68 6.14
C PRO A 288 3.51 -34.67 6.27
N PRO A 289 3.62 -35.72 7.11
CA PRO A 289 2.54 -36.67 7.32
C PRO A 289 1.32 -35.97 7.94
N SER A 290 0.13 -36.41 7.53
CA SER A 290 -1.15 -35.95 8.09
C SER A 290 -1.92 -37.13 8.65
N ILE A 291 -2.42 -37.00 9.88
CA ILE A 291 -3.42 -37.93 10.45
C ILE A 291 -4.84 -37.65 9.93
N TYR A 292 -5.05 -36.50 9.28
CA TYR A 292 -6.32 -36.10 8.69
C TYR A 292 -6.31 -36.34 7.19
N THR A 293 -7.37 -37.01 6.70
CA THR A 293 -7.69 -37.08 5.27
C THR A 293 -8.57 -35.90 4.90
N HIS A 294 -8.18 -35.17 3.86
CA HIS A 294 -8.96 -34.04 3.35
C HIS A 294 -10.34 -34.47 2.84
N PRO A 295 -11.40 -33.66 3.03
CA PRO A 295 -12.59 -33.76 2.20
C PRO A 295 -12.20 -33.74 0.73
N PRO A 296 -12.77 -34.60 -0.13
CA PRO A 296 -12.30 -34.73 -1.50
C PRO A 296 -12.56 -33.44 -2.28
N LEU A 297 -11.50 -32.89 -2.88
CA LEU A 297 -11.53 -31.72 -3.75
C LEU A 297 -12.09 -32.10 -5.14
N THR A 298 -13.39 -32.39 -5.17
CA THR A 298 -14.10 -33.00 -6.30
C THR A 298 -14.32 -32.07 -7.48
N ALA A 299 -14.27 -30.75 -7.30
CA ALA A 299 -14.65 -29.82 -8.35
C ALA A 299 -13.76 -29.96 -9.61
N PRO A 300 -14.33 -29.74 -10.82
CA PRO A 300 -13.57 -29.77 -12.07
C PRO A 300 -12.42 -28.75 -12.14
N GLN A 301 -12.57 -27.63 -11.42
CA GLN A 301 -11.59 -26.55 -11.34
C GLN A 301 -11.21 -26.33 -9.88
N GLN A 302 -9.96 -25.96 -9.63
CA GLN A 302 -9.42 -25.75 -8.29
C GLN A 302 -8.73 -24.40 -8.25
N TRP A 303 -9.13 -23.51 -7.34
CA TRP A 303 -8.59 -22.14 -7.33
C TRP A 303 -7.32 -22.03 -6.52
N GLY A 304 -6.34 -21.31 -7.04
CA GLY A 304 -5.11 -20.97 -6.33
C GLY A 304 -4.47 -19.70 -6.83
N MET A 305 -3.41 -19.29 -6.14
CA MET A 305 -2.70 -18.03 -6.38
C MET A 305 -1.19 -18.26 -6.35
N SER A 306 -0.44 -17.54 -7.17
CA SER A 306 1.02 -17.46 -7.10
C SER A 306 1.42 -15.98 -7.07
N ILE A 307 2.38 -15.63 -6.21
CA ILE A 307 2.83 -14.25 -6.01
C ILE A 307 4.33 -14.16 -6.27
N ASP A 308 4.74 -13.49 -7.36
CA ASP A 308 6.13 -13.27 -7.68
C ASP A 308 6.71 -12.11 -6.85
N LEU A 309 7.53 -12.44 -5.86
CA LEU A 309 8.17 -11.44 -5.01
C LEU A 309 9.27 -10.66 -5.76
N ASN A 310 9.77 -11.19 -6.87
CA ASN A 310 10.85 -10.55 -7.63
C ASN A 310 10.41 -9.22 -8.27
N VAL A 311 9.17 -9.18 -8.77
CA VAL A 311 8.56 -8.00 -9.40
C VAL A 311 7.61 -7.24 -8.46
N CYS A 312 7.50 -7.65 -7.20
CA CYS A 312 6.66 -6.96 -6.22
C CYS A 312 7.38 -5.71 -5.67
N THR A 313 6.92 -4.53 -6.09
CA THR A 313 7.45 -3.22 -5.65
C THR A 313 6.83 -2.68 -4.36
N GLY A 314 5.95 -3.44 -3.71
CA GLY A 314 5.26 -2.98 -2.49
C GLY A 314 4.18 -1.93 -2.68
N CYS A 315 3.79 -1.61 -3.94
CA CYS A 315 2.93 -0.48 -4.30
C CYS A 315 1.51 -0.43 -3.68
N SER A 316 1.09 -1.44 -2.92
CA SER A 316 -0.20 -1.46 -2.19
C SER A 316 -1.49 -1.23 -3.02
N ALA A 317 -1.42 -1.09 -4.35
CA ALA A 317 -2.58 -0.99 -5.24
C ALA A 317 -3.51 -2.20 -5.10
N CYS A 318 -2.93 -3.38 -4.88
CA CYS A 318 -3.66 -4.61 -4.58
C CYS A 318 -4.43 -4.58 -3.24
N VAL A 319 -4.01 -3.76 -2.26
CA VAL A 319 -4.71 -3.55 -0.98
C VAL A 319 -5.96 -2.70 -1.23
N ILE A 320 -5.81 -1.55 -1.89
CA ILE A 320 -6.92 -0.65 -2.25
C ILE A 320 -7.93 -1.35 -3.16
N ALA A 321 -7.46 -2.10 -4.17
CA ALA A 321 -8.34 -2.88 -5.04
C ALA A 321 -9.12 -3.94 -4.26
N CYS A 322 -8.50 -4.59 -3.26
CA CYS A 322 -9.21 -5.51 -2.38
C CYS A 322 -10.25 -4.79 -1.50
N GLN A 323 -9.94 -3.58 -1.01
CA GLN A 323 -10.84 -2.75 -0.20
C GLN A 323 -12.05 -2.27 -0.98
N ALA A 324 -11.84 -1.73 -2.19
CA ALA A 324 -12.89 -1.27 -3.10
C ALA A 324 -13.80 -2.42 -3.55
N GLU A 325 -13.20 -3.51 -4.06
CA GLU A 325 -13.93 -4.68 -4.56
C GLU A 325 -14.76 -5.36 -3.47
N ASN A 326 -14.21 -5.53 -2.27
CA ASN A 326 -14.78 -6.38 -1.23
C ASN A 326 -15.43 -5.58 -0.10
N ASN A 327 -15.85 -4.34 -0.33
CA ASN A 327 -16.60 -3.51 0.62
C ASN A 327 -15.93 -3.32 1.99
N ILE A 328 -14.59 -3.45 2.07
CA ILE A 328 -13.85 -3.40 3.34
C ILE A 328 -14.03 -2.01 3.95
N PRO A 329 -14.42 -1.90 5.24
CA PRO A 329 -14.59 -0.60 5.89
C PRO A 329 -13.24 0.09 6.12
N VAL A 330 -13.30 1.41 6.28
CA VAL A 330 -12.16 2.23 6.71
C VAL A 330 -12.07 2.26 8.24
N VAL A 331 -10.88 2.03 8.78
CA VAL A 331 -10.58 2.14 10.22
C VAL A 331 -9.71 3.36 10.50
N GLY A 332 -10.08 4.16 11.50
CA GLY A 332 -9.33 5.36 11.90
C GLY A 332 -8.05 5.11 12.69
N LYS A 333 -7.16 6.10 12.65
CA LYS A 333 -5.86 6.19 13.32
C LYS A 333 -5.74 5.41 14.64
N LEU A 334 -6.52 5.75 15.67
CA LEU A 334 -6.46 5.08 17.00
C LEU A 334 -6.84 3.60 16.96
N GLN A 335 -7.79 3.20 16.10
CA GLN A 335 -8.18 1.79 16.01
C GLN A 335 -7.18 1.00 15.15
N VAL A 336 -6.52 1.65 14.18
CA VAL A 336 -5.37 1.06 13.46
C VAL A 336 -4.16 0.88 14.40
N SER A 337 -3.86 1.84 15.29
CA SER A 337 -2.76 1.71 16.27
C SER A 337 -3.04 0.66 17.35
N HIS A 338 -4.30 0.28 17.56
CA HIS A 338 -4.68 -0.91 18.34
C HIS A 338 -4.63 -2.23 17.53
N GLY A 339 -4.05 -2.24 16.33
CA GLY A 339 -3.92 -3.41 15.45
C GLY A 339 -5.22 -3.86 14.79
N ARG A 340 -6.25 -3.00 14.70
CA ARG A 340 -7.62 -3.36 14.26
C ARG A 340 -7.92 -3.00 12.80
N ILE A 341 -6.89 -2.76 11.98
CA ILE A 341 -7.01 -2.46 10.56
C ILE A 341 -7.74 -3.58 9.80
N MET A 342 -8.61 -3.22 8.85
CA MET A 342 -9.51 -4.18 8.20
C MET A 342 -9.01 -4.75 6.87
N HIS A 343 -7.81 -4.36 6.41
CA HIS A 343 -7.19 -4.89 5.17
C HIS A 343 -7.05 -6.43 5.16
N TRP A 344 -7.68 -7.06 4.16
CA TRP A 344 -7.68 -8.52 3.92
C TRP A 344 -6.42 -9.06 3.25
N LEU A 345 -5.73 -8.17 2.53
CA LEU A 345 -4.40 -8.33 1.98
C LEU A 345 -3.57 -7.22 2.61
N ARG A 346 -2.47 -7.58 3.26
CA ARG A 346 -1.44 -6.61 3.69
C ARG A 346 -0.18 -6.82 2.86
N ILE A 347 0.68 -5.81 2.83
CA ILE A 347 2.06 -5.99 2.37
C ILE A 347 2.94 -5.90 3.62
N ASP A 348 3.63 -6.99 3.94
CA ASP A 348 4.64 -7.01 4.99
C ASP A 348 5.95 -6.45 4.39
N ARG A 349 6.62 -5.54 5.10
CA ARG A 349 7.92 -4.97 4.68
C ARG A 349 8.97 -5.32 5.73
N TYR A 350 10.00 -6.06 5.35
CA TYR A 350 11.11 -6.35 6.23
C TYR A 350 12.36 -5.60 5.81
N TYR A 351 13.19 -5.26 6.81
CA TYR A 351 14.58 -4.86 6.61
C TYR A 351 15.45 -6.12 6.77
N ALA A 352 16.23 -6.41 5.76
CA ALA A 352 17.27 -7.45 5.79
C ALA A 352 18.64 -6.79 5.86
N SER A 353 19.57 -7.38 6.62
CA SER A 353 20.95 -6.92 6.68
C SER A 353 21.84 -8.10 7.04
N ARG A 354 23.05 -8.12 6.46
CA ARG A 354 24.08 -9.13 6.76
C ARG A 354 24.48 -9.13 8.24
N LYS A 355 24.39 -7.98 8.92
CA LYS A 355 24.54 -7.87 10.37
C LYS A 355 23.18 -8.03 11.03
N ARG A 356 23.08 -8.96 11.97
CA ARG A 356 21.93 -9.06 12.87
C ARG A 356 21.76 -7.73 13.63
N PHE A 357 20.53 -7.26 13.70
CA PHE A 357 20.13 -6.07 14.46
C PHE A 357 18.97 -6.42 15.40
N GLU A 358 18.87 -5.72 16.52
CA GLU A 358 17.82 -5.94 17.53
C GLU A 358 16.96 -4.68 17.65
N GLN A 359 15.86 -4.66 16.89
CA GLN A 359 14.93 -3.54 16.85
C GLN A 359 14.47 -3.10 18.25
N ASP A 360 14.15 -4.05 19.12
CA ASP A 360 13.63 -3.80 20.47
C ASP A 360 14.64 -3.10 21.40
N ARG A 361 15.93 -3.10 21.04
CA ARG A 361 17.00 -2.35 21.72
C ARG A 361 17.35 -1.03 21.03
N GLY A 362 16.56 -0.61 20.04
CA GLY A 362 16.85 0.56 19.21
C GLY A 362 18.03 0.38 18.25
N ALA A 363 18.54 -0.85 18.07
CA ALA A 363 19.62 -1.14 17.15
C ALA A 363 19.05 -1.33 15.74
N TRP A 364 19.26 -0.33 14.89
CA TRP A 364 18.84 -0.32 13.49
C TRP A 364 20.04 -0.53 12.55
N PRO A 365 19.84 -1.17 11.38
CA PRO A 365 20.84 -1.18 10.32
C PRO A 365 20.83 0.17 9.59
N GLU A 366 22.00 0.75 9.31
CA GLU A 366 22.07 2.00 8.54
C GLU A 366 21.67 1.76 7.07
N ASN A 367 22.22 0.72 6.43
CA ASN A 367 21.96 0.35 5.03
C ASN A 367 21.37 -1.07 4.94
N PRO A 368 20.06 -1.27 5.22
CA PRO A 368 19.40 -2.55 4.99
C PRO A 368 18.89 -2.68 3.55
N GLU A 369 18.73 -3.92 3.11
CA GLU A 369 17.82 -4.22 2.02
C GLU A 369 16.37 -4.14 2.47
N LEU A 370 15.51 -3.66 1.57
CA LEU A 370 14.07 -3.58 1.76
C LEU A 370 13.36 -4.66 0.91
N VAL A 371 12.57 -5.49 1.57
CA VAL A 371 11.84 -6.60 0.95
C VAL A 371 10.35 -6.54 1.28
N HIS A 372 9.50 -6.82 0.28
CA HIS A 372 8.05 -6.80 0.39
C HIS A 372 7.46 -8.21 0.23
N GLN A 373 6.40 -8.50 0.99
CA GLN A 373 5.63 -9.73 0.86
C GLN A 373 4.12 -9.46 0.99
N PRO A 374 3.36 -9.52 -0.11
CA PRO A 374 1.90 -9.48 -0.06
C PRO A 374 1.35 -10.73 0.66
N MET A 375 0.61 -10.53 1.74
CA MET A 375 0.11 -11.60 2.62
C MET A 375 -1.43 -11.61 2.68
N PRO A 376 -2.12 -12.28 1.72
CA PRO A 376 -3.55 -12.54 1.79
C PRO A 376 -3.86 -13.77 2.65
N CYS A 377 -5.15 -14.12 2.77
CA CYS A 377 -5.53 -15.50 3.08
C CYS A 377 -4.89 -16.46 2.07
N GLN A 378 -4.24 -17.50 2.59
CA GLN A 378 -3.51 -18.48 1.79
C GLN A 378 -4.41 -19.63 1.29
N HIS A 379 -5.70 -19.63 1.66
CA HIS A 379 -6.69 -20.68 1.36
C HIS A 379 -6.13 -22.10 1.59
N CYS A 380 -5.59 -22.30 2.80
CA CYS A 380 -5.01 -23.53 3.31
C CYS A 380 -5.98 -24.70 3.18
N GLU A 381 -5.56 -25.83 2.61
CA GLU A 381 -6.40 -27.05 2.56
C GLU A 381 -6.47 -27.66 3.96
N ASN A 382 -5.33 -27.78 4.64
CA ASN A 382 -5.28 -28.04 6.09
C ASN A 382 -5.50 -26.71 6.82
N ALA A 383 -6.74 -26.23 6.90
CA ALA A 383 -7.07 -24.93 7.51
C ALA A 383 -7.24 -25.02 9.04
N PRO A 384 -6.24 -24.61 9.86
CA PRO A 384 -6.39 -24.59 11.33
C PRO A 384 -7.46 -23.60 11.80
N CYS A 385 -7.83 -22.64 10.95
CA CYS A 385 -8.84 -21.63 11.26
C CYS A 385 -10.30 -22.11 11.08
N GLU A 386 -10.53 -23.29 10.52
CA GLU A 386 -11.88 -23.87 10.38
C GLU A 386 -12.29 -24.72 11.57
N THR A 387 -11.44 -25.68 11.94
CA THR A 387 -11.71 -26.66 13.02
C THR A 387 -11.99 -26.01 14.38
N VAL A 388 -11.53 -24.77 14.59
CA VAL A 388 -11.75 -23.96 15.81
C VAL A 388 -13.03 -23.10 15.76
N CYS A 389 -13.85 -23.18 14.72
CA CYS A 389 -15.08 -22.38 14.60
C CYS A 389 -16.30 -23.13 15.17
N PRO A 390 -16.80 -22.79 16.38
CA PRO A 390 -17.83 -23.59 17.07
C PRO A 390 -19.22 -23.53 16.40
N VAL A 391 -19.40 -22.66 15.41
CA VAL A 391 -20.66 -22.44 14.69
C VAL A 391 -20.56 -22.79 13.20
N ASN A 392 -19.42 -23.33 12.75
CA ASN A 392 -19.15 -23.65 11.35
C ASN A 392 -19.34 -22.47 10.37
N ALA A 393 -18.87 -21.28 10.76
CA ALA A 393 -18.94 -20.07 9.93
C ALA A 393 -17.81 -19.96 8.89
N THR A 394 -16.89 -20.93 8.87
CA THR A 394 -15.80 -21.00 7.91
C THR A 394 -15.57 -22.46 7.54
N VAL A 395 -15.63 -22.74 6.24
CA VAL A 395 -15.68 -24.09 5.65
C VAL A 395 -14.98 -24.11 4.29
N HIS A 396 -14.41 -25.25 3.91
CA HIS A 396 -14.00 -25.47 2.53
C HIS A 396 -15.19 -25.67 1.57
N SER A 397 -15.05 -25.13 0.36
CA SER A 397 -15.82 -25.52 -0.82
C SER A 397 -15.08 -26.59 -1.64
N GLU A 398 -15.80 -27.27 -2.53
CA GLU A 398 -15.26 -28.37 -3.38
C GLU A 398 -14.16 -27.92 -4.37
N ASP A 399 -14.13 -26.64 -4.74
CA ASP A 399 -13.08 -25.98 -5.54
C ASP A 399 -11.91 -25.46 -4.69
N GLY A 400 -11.90 -25.82 -3.39
CA GLY A 400 -10.84 -25.62 -2.43
C GLY A 400 -10.68 -24.18 -1.94
N LEU A 401 -11.74 -23.37 -2.01
CA LEU A 401 -11.76 -22.09 -1.31
C LEU A 401 -12.07 -22.34 0.17
N ASN A 402 -11.26 -21.77 1.06
CA ASN A 402 -11.72 -21.48 2.41
C ASN A 402 -12.81 -20.38 2.32
N VAL A 403 -14.07 -20.69 2.58
CA VAL A 403 -15.21 -19.76 2.51
C VAL A 403 -15.52 -19.20 3.89
N MET A 404 -15.88 -17.91 3.98
CA MET A 404 -16.28 -17.25 5.23
C MET A 404 -17.76 -16.83 5.15
N ALA A 405 -18.63 -17.54 5.86
CA ALA A 405 -20.04 -17.22 5.97
C ALA A 405 -20.25 -16.11 7.03
N TYR A 406 -20.23 -14.85 6.58
CA TYR A 406 -20.31 -13.67 7.45
C TYR A 406 -21.52 -13.69 8.40
N ASN A 407 -22.68 -14.10 7.90
CA ASN A 407 -23.95 -14.20 8.64
C ASN A 407 -23.95 -15.27 9.74
N ARG A 408 -23.08 -16.29 9.65
CA ARG A 408 -22.97 -17.38 10.63
C ARG A 408 -21.97 -17.06 11.75
N CYS A 409 -21.13 -16.05 11.58
CA CYS A 409 -20.07 -15.71 12.54
C CYS A 409 -20.64 -15.09 13.83
N VAL A 410 -20.39 -15.74 14.98
CA VAL A 410 -20.79 -15.23 16.31
C VAL A 410 -19.65 -14.51 17.06
N GLY A 411 -18.56 -14.17 16.37
CA GLY A 411 -17.53 -13.27 16.90
C GLY A 411 -16.56 -13.83 17.95
N THR A 412 -16.39 -15.15 18.07
CA THR A 412 -15.45 -15.76 19.05
C THR A 412 -13.98 -15.43 18.81
N ARG A 413 -13.60 -14.97 17.61
CA ARG A 413 -12.22 -14.61 17.17
C ARG A 413 -11.17 -15.73 17.15
N TYR A 414 -11.48 -16.93 17.65
CA TYR A 414 -10.51 -18.04 17.75
C TYR A 414 -9.90 -18.45 16.39
N CYS A 415 -10.68 -18.35 15.30
CA CYS A 415 -10.19 -18.58 13.94
C CYS A 415 -9.09 -17.60 13.47
N SER A 416 -8.94 -16.43 14.10
CA SER A 416 -7.79 -15.56 13.87
C SER A 416 -6.56 -16.02 14.65
N ASN A 417 -6.72 -16.38 15.93
CA ASN A 417 -5.63 -16.88 16.77
C ASN A 417 -4.97 -18.13 16.14
N ASN A 418 -5.78 -19.09 15.67
CA ASN A 418 -5.28 -20.33 15.06
C ASN A 418 -4.85 -20.17 13.60
N CYS A 419 -5.08 -19.01 12.96
CA CYS A 419 -4.52 -18.71 11.65
C CYS A 419 -3.04 -18.31 11.82
N PRO A 420 -2.06 -19.07 11.29
CA PRO A 420 -0.64 -18.75 11.53
C PRO A 420 -0.25 -17.41 10.89
N TYR A 421 -0.83 -17.08 9.73
CA TYR A 421 -0.58 -15.83 9.00
C TYR A 421 -1.26 -14.59 9.60
N LYS A 422 -2.19 -14.73 10.57
CA LYS A 422 -2.98 -13.62 11.17
C LYS A 422 -3.68 -12.70 10.15
N VAL A 423 -4.26 -13.31 9.11
CA VAL A 423 -4.97 -12.65 7.99
C VAL A 423 -6.50 -12.68 8.10
N ARG A 424 -7.03 -13.10 9.26
CA ARG A 424 -8.45 -12.95 9.62
C ARG A 424 -8.62 -11.61 10.36
N ARG A 425 -9.41 -10.70 9.79
CA ARG A 425 -9.73 -9.38 10.38
C ARG A 425 -11.06 -9.43 11.10
N PHE A 426 -11.26 -8.59 12.12
CA PHE A 426 -12.47 -8.63 12.95
C PHE A 426 -13.14 -7.26 12.98
N ASN A 427 -14.43 -7.21 12.70
CA ASN A 427 -15.23 -6.02 12.93
C ASN A 427 -15.45 -5.82 14.43
N PHE A 428 -14.49 -5.21 15.12
CA PHE A 428 -14.64 -4.81 16.53
C PHE A 428 -15.83 -3.86 16.71
N PHE A 429 -16.02 -2.95 15.75
CA PHE A 429 -17.11 -1.99 15.70
C PHE A 429 -17.94 -2.15 14.43
N ASP A 430 -19.01 -1.37 14.34
CA ASP A 430 -19.95 -1.40 13.21
C ASP A 430 -19.60 -0.29 12.23
N TYR A 431 -18.51 -0.49 11.48
CA TYR A 431 -17.93 0.53 10.61
C TYR A 431 -18.78 0.92 9.39
N ASN A 432 -19.95 0.29 9.17
CA ASN A 432 -20.80 0.51 8.00
C ASN A 432 -22.20 1.05 8.33
N GLN A 433 -22.80 0.72 9.49
CA GLN A 433 -24.12 1.25 9.87
C GLN A 433 -24.08 2.24 11.03
N ARG A 434 -23.00 2.27 11.82
CA ARG A 434 -22.76 3.28 12.85
C ARG A 434 -21.71 4.26 12.32
N PRO A 435 -21.82 5.58 12.56
CA PRO A 435 -21.10 6.59 11.76
C PRO A 435 -19.64 6.88 12.24
N VAL A 436 -19.08 8.12 12.26
CA VAL A 436 -17.65 8.44 12.62
C VAL A 436 -17.41 9.68 13.56
N GLY A 437 -16.91 9.58 14.81
CA GLY A 437 -16.91 10.66 15.84
C GLY A 437 -17.19 10.28 17.32
N LYS A 438 -16.81 11.16 18.26
CA LYS A 438 -16.68 10.94 19.73
C LYS A 438 -18.02 10.84 20.49
N ARG A 439 -18.15 9.92 21.47
CA ARG A 439 -19.27 9.88 22.45
C ARG A 439 -18.76 10.16 23.86
N LYS A 440 -19.28 11.19 24.53
CA LYS A 440 -19.02 11.44 25.95
C LYS A 440 -19.84 10.45 26.79
N VAL A 441 -19.18 9.55 27.52
CA VAL A 441 -19.83 8.67 28.49
C VAL A 441 -20.08 9.47 29.78
N VAL A 442 -21.26 9.34 30.38
CA VAL A 442 -21.62 10.05 31.61
C VAL A 442 -21.13 9.25 32.82
N GLY A 443 -20.18 9.78 33.57
CA GLY A 443 -19.63 9.19 34.79
C GLY A 443 -18.36 9.92 35.26
N ALA A 444 -17.96 9.72 36.51
CA ALA A 444 -16.83 10.44 37.12
C ALA A 444 -15.44 10.09 36.54
N PHE A 445 -15.36 9.11 35.63
CA PHE A 445 -14.15 8.77 34.89
C PHE A 445 -14.22 9.40 33.50
N ASN A 446 -13.49 10.51 33.31
CA ASN A 446 -13.38 11.22 32.03
C ASN A 446 -12.50 10.45 31.03
N ILE A 447 -12.95 9.27 30.59
CA ILE A 447 -12.29 8.48 29.55
C ILE A 447 -12.78 8.98 28.19
N TYR A 448 -11.88 9.55 27.38
CA TYR A 448 -12.19 9.92 25.99
C TYR A 448 -12.02 8.68 25.10
N GLU A 449 -13.11 7.97 24.80
CA GLU A 449 -13.10 6.97 23.72
C GLU A 449 -13.31 7.67 22.37
N GLU A 450 -12.33 7.56 21.48
CA GLU A 450 -12.48 7.90 20.07
C GLU A 450 -13.27 6.79 19.36
N TYR A 451 -14.58 6.91 19.55
CA TYR A 451 -15.58 6.16 18.80
C TYR A 451 -15.69 6.69 17.37
N PHE A 452 -16.29 5.87 16.50
CA PHE A 452 -16.76 6.27 15.19
C PHE A 452 -18.33 6.45 15.27
N ALA A 453 -18.91 7.70 15.40
CA ALA A 453 -20.32 8.18 15.13
C ALA A 453 -20.53 9.73 14.86
N PRO A 454 -21.33 10.22 13.85
CA PRO A 454 -22.43 11.22 14.07
C PRO A 454 -23.63 11.14 13.04
N LEU A 455 -23.82 12.13 12.12
CA LEU A 455 -24.84 12.37 11.04
C LEU A 455 -26.27 11.83 11.06
N THR A 456 -26.54 10.56 11.34
CA THR A 456 -27.92 10.03 11.36
C THR A 456 -28.12 9.11 12.56
N THR A 457 -29.37 8.97 13.01
CA THR A 457 -29.70 8.06 14.10
C THR A 457 -29.40 6.59 13.78
N LYS A 458 -29.36 6.21 12.48
CA LYS A 458 -28.82 4.95 11.93
C LYS A 458 -28.46 5.08 10.43
N GLY A 459 -27.29 4.57 10.02
CA GLY A 459 -26.96 4.27 8.62
C GLY A 459 -25.93 5.20 7.95
N ALA A 460 -25.17 4.65 6.99
CA ALA A 460 -24.23 5.40 6.17
C ALA A 460 -24.93 6.41 5.22
N PRO A 461 -24.25 7.49 4.79
CA PRO A 461 -24.72 8.37 3.72
C PRO A 461 -24.96 7.61 2.41
N ASP A 462 -25.97 8.01 1.64
CA ASP A 462 -26.34 7.30 0.40
C ASP A 462 -25.22 7.33 -0.65
N THR A 463 -24.43 8.42 -0.71
CA THR A 463 -23.24 8.52 -1.55
C THR A 463 -22.19 7.44 -1.24
N ILE A 464 -22.03 7.05 0.03
CA ILE A 464 -21.13 5.96 0.44
C ILE A 464 -21.75 4.60 0.15
N LYS A 465 -23.09 4.46 0.19
CA LYS A 465 -23.76 3.21 -0.23
C LYS A 465 -23.56 2.94 -1.72
N MET A 466 -23.61 3.97 -2.57
CA MET A 466 -23.38 3.85 -4.02
C MET A 466 -21.97 3.35 -4.38
N GLN A 467 -20.98 3.54 -3.49
CA GLN A 467 -19.61 3.03 -3.67
C GLN A 467 -19.50 1.51 -3.45
N LYS A 468 -20.45 0.89 -2.74
CA LYS A 468 -20.34 -0.51 -2.33
C LYS A 468 -20.69 -1.46 -3.49
N ASN A 469 -19.85 -2.47 -3.71
CA ASN A 469 -20.10 -3.57 -4.62
C ASN A 469 -21.40 -4.31 -4.20
N PRO A 470 -22.45 -4.38 -5.04
CA PRO A 470 -23.72 -5.02 -4.67
C PRO A 470 -23.58 -6.54 -4.48
N ASN A 471 -22.58 -7.17 -5.09
CA ASN A 471 -22.38 -8.62 -5.06
C ASN A 471 -21.56 -9.09 -3.84
N VAL A 472 -21.14 -8.17 -2.96
CA VAL A 472 -20.40 -8.49 -1.73
C VAL A 472 -21.16 -8.01 -0.51
N THR A 473 -21.45 -8.91 0.43
CA THR A 473 -22.07 -8.57 1.72
C THR A 473 -21.34 -7.42 2.40
N VAL A 474 -22.05 -6.38 2.84
CA VAL A 474 -21.52 -5.35 3.74
C VAL A 474 -21.63 -5.88 5.17
N ARG A 475 -20.50 -6.01 5.89
CA ARG A 475 -20.47 -6.65 7.20
C ARG A 475 -20.86 -5.69 8.34
N MET A 476 -21.44 -6.28 9.38
CA MET A 476 -21.74 -5.65 10.67
C MET A 476 -20.64 -5.97 11.71
N ARG A 477 -20.71 -5.30 12.87
CA ARG A 477 -19.88 -5.64 14.05
C ARG A 477 -19.96 -7.12 14.43
N GLY A 478 -18.90 -7.63 15.06
CA GLY A 478 -18.86 -8.98 15.62
C GLY A 478 -18.57 -10.08 14.58
N VAL A 479 -18.26 -9.71 13.33
CA VAL A 479 -18.05 -10.66 12.23
C VAL A 479 -16.57 -10.69 11.82
N MET A 480 -16.05 -11.90 11.60
CA MET A 480 -14.72 -12.13 11.02
C MET A 480 -14.74 -11.97 9.51
N GLU A 481 -13.66 -11.44 8.96
CA GLU A 481 -13.41 -11.29 7.54
C GLU A 481 -12.03 -11.83 7.17
N LYS A 482 -11.81 -12.05 5.87
CA LYS A 482 -10.53 -12.44 5.29
C LYS A 482 -10.62 -12.33 3.77
N CYS A 483 -9.48 -12.34 3.07
CA CYS A 483 -9.47 -12.57 1.62
C CYS A 483 -10.26 -13.85 1.28
N THR A 484 -11.11 -13.77 0.26
CA THR A 484 -11.97 -14.84 -0.26
C THR A 484 -11.57 -15.28 -1.67
N TYR A 485 -10.40 -14.86 -2.16
CA TYR A 485 -10.06 -14.83 -3.60
C TYR A 485 -11.15 -14.17 -4.46
N CYS A 486 -11.76 -13.09 -3.97
CA CYS A 486 -12.86 -12.39 -4.65
C CYS A 486 -13.97 -13.35 -5.11
N VAL A 487 -14.47 -14.18 -4.19
CA VAL A 487 -15.47 -15.23 -4.45
C VAL A 487 -16.67 -14.78 -5.29
N GLN A 488 -17.12 -13.52 -5.14
CA GLN A 488 -18.15 -12.91 -5.99
C GLN A 488 -17.82 -13.01 -7.49
N ARG A 489 -16.57 -12.73 -7.90
CA ARG A 489 -16.10 -12.85 -9.29
C ARG A 489 -15.99 -14.30 -9.75
N ILE A 490 -15.63 -15.20 -8.82
CA ILE A 490 -15.61 -16.64 -9.07
C ILE A 490 -17.04 -17.14 -9.36
N GLU A 491 -18.01 -16.77 -8.53
CA GLU A 491 -19.41 -17.16 -8.70
C GLU A 491 -20.04 -16.51 -9.94
N GLU A 492 -19.76 -15.23 -10.23
CA GLU A 492 -20.15 -14.58 -11.49
C GLU A 492 -19.61 -15.33 -12.71
N ALA A 493 -18.33 -15.71 -12.69
CA ALA A 493 -17.71 -16.50 -13.77
C ALA A 493 -18.32 -17.90 -13.88
N LYS A 494 -18.61 -18.58 -12.76
CA LYS A 494 -19.32 -19.88 -12.74
C LYS A 494 -20.72 -19.76 -13.35
N ILE A 495 -21.50 -18.76 -12.92
CA ILE A 495 -22.86 -18.50 -13.42
C ILE A 495 -22.81 -18.21 -14.93
N ALA A 496 -21.88 -17.37 -15.39
CA ALA A 496 -21.70 -17.08 -16.81
C ALA A 496 -21.27 -18.32 -17.62
N ALA A 497 -20.42 -19.19 -17.06
CA ALA A 497 -20.03 -20.46 -17.69
C ALA A 497 -21.21 -21.44 -17.80
N ILE A 498 -22.02 -21.56 -16.74
CA ILE A 498 -23.24 -22.39 -16.74
C ILE A 498 -24.27 -21.85 -17.74
N ALA A 499 -24.51 -20.53 -17.76
CA ALA A 499 -25.44 -19.89 -18.68
C ALA A 499 -25.04 -20.10 -20.15
N ARG A 500 -23.74 -19.94 -20.47
CA ARG A 500 -23.17 -20.23 -21.79
C ARG A 500 -23.24 -21.71 -22.17
N ALA A 501 -23.10 -22.61 -21.21
CA ALA A 501 -23.19 -24.05 -21.46
C ALA A 501 -24.61 -24.49 -21.82
N GLY A 502 -25.63 -23.89 -21.19
CA GLY A 502 -27.03 -24.26 -21.39
C GLY A 502 -27.26 -25.74 -21.05
N ALA A 503 -27.70 -26.53 -22.02
CA ALA A 503 -27.86 -27.98 -21.88
C ALA A 503 -26.54 -28.79 -22.00
N SER A 504 -25.42 -28.15 -22.34
CA SER A 504 -24.12 -28.81 -22.45
C SER A 504 -23.57 -29.27 -21.10
N SER A 505 -22.85 -30.39 -21.10
CA SER A 505 -22.08 -30.86 -19.96
C SER A 505 -20.84 -30.00 -19.68
N ASN A 506 -20.33 -29.25 -20.67
CA ASN A 506 -19.15 -28.41 -20.51
C ASN A 506 -19.49 -27.07 -19.82
N LYS A 507 -19.50 -27.09 -18.49
CA LYS A 507 -19.73 -25.92 -17.62
C LYS A 507 -18.43 -25.27 -17.14
N ARG A 508 -17.28 -25.57 -17.77
CA ARG A 508 -15.96 -25.07 -17.33
C ARG A 508 -15.84 -23.57 -17.60
N ILE A 509 -15.34 -22.82 -16.63
CA ILE A 509 -14.93 -21.42 -16.85
C ILE A 509 -13.71 -21.43 -17.79
N PRO A 510 -13.70 -20.64 -18.88
CA PRO A 510 -12.57 -20.58 -19.78
C PRO A 510 -11.30 -20.12 -19.05
N ARG A 511 -10.15 -20.63 -19.48
CA ARG A 511 -8.83 -20.28 -18.93
C ARG A 511 -8.64 -18.77 -18.92
N ASP A 512 -8.19 -18.27 -17.77
CA ASP A 512 -7.79 -16.88 -17.53
C ASP A 512 -8.85 -15.82 -17.93
N SER A 513 -10.14 -16.20 -18.02
CA SER A 513 -11.22 -15.30 -18.47
C SER A 513 -11.70 -14.30 -17.42
N PHE A 514 -11.20 -14.41 -16.20
CA PHE A 514 -11.45 -13.46 -15.10
C PHE A 514 -10.28 -13.56 -14.11
N THR A 515 -10.14 -12.56 -13.24
CA THR A 515 -9.15 -12.61 -12.15
C THR A 515 -9.61 -11.81 -10.93
N THR A 516 -8.88 -11.99 -9.83
CA THR A 516 -9.14 -11.28 -8.56
C THR A 516 -8.77 -9.81 -8.66
N ALA A 517 -9.42 -8.94 -7.88
CA ALA A 517 -9.14 -7.50 -7.90
C ALA A 517 -7.68 -7.17 -7.54
N CYS A 518 -7.05 -7.92 -6.63
CA CYS A 518 -5.64 -7.72 -6.28
C CYS A 518 -4.67 -8.14 -7.39
N ALA A 519 -5.03 -9.11 -8.24
CA ALA A 519 -4.27 -9.47 -9.44
C ALA A 519 -4.47 -8.44 -10.56
N GLN A 520 -5.72 -8.07 -10.86
CA GLN A 520 -6.07 -7.10 -11.91
C GLN A 520 -5.42 -5.72 -11.67
N ALA A 521 -5.34 -5.27 -10.42
CA ALA A 521 -4.77 -3.98 -10.05
C ALA A 521 -3.25 -3.99 -9.81
N CYS A 522 -2.56 -5.11 -10.04
CA CYS A 522 -1.12 -5.21 -9.83
C CYS A 522 -0.37 -4.74 -11.09
N PRO A 523 0.30 -3.57 -11.09
CA PRO A 523 0.90 -3.00 -12.31
C PRO A 523 2.11 -3.81 -12.82
N THR A 524 2.74 -4.61 -11.96
CA THR A 524 3.84 -5.51 -12.33
C THR A 524 3.37 -6.96 -12.52
N GLU A 525 2.06 -7.21 -12.49
CA GLU A 525 1.43 -8.54 -12.56
C GLU A 525 2.01 -9.58 -11.58
N ALA A 526 2.52 -9.14 -10.43
CA ALA A 526 3.13 -9.99 -9.42
C ALA A 526 2.15 -11.06 -8.89
N ILE A 527 0.87 -10.72 -8.75
CA ILE A 527 -0.17 -11.62 -8.23
C ILE A 527 -0.90 -12.26 -9.41
N VAL A 528 -0.83 -13.58 -9.50
CA VAL A 528 -1.52 -14.37 -10.52
C VAL A 528 -2.47 -15.36 -9.87
N PHE A 529 -3.70 -15.42 -10.37
CA PHE A 529 -4.78 -16.26 -9.86
C PHE A 529 -5.40 -17.06 -11.00
N GLY A 530 -5.81 -18.30 -10.74
CA GLY A 530 -6.48 -19.14 -11.74
C GLY A 530 -6.75 -20.56 -11.28
N ASP A 531 -7.06 -21.42 -12.25
CA ASP A 531 -7.31 -22.86 -12.06
C ASP A 531 -5.99 -23.63 -11.96
N ILE A 532 -5.62 -24.07 -10.76
CA ILE A 532 -4.39 -24.85 -10.48
C ILE A 532 -4.48 -26.32 -10.93
N LYS A 533 -5.65 -26.76 -11.42
CA LYS A 533 -5.87 -28.09 -12.03
C LYS A 533 -5.75 -28.06 -13.55
N ASP A 534 -5.66 -26.87 -14.15
CA ASP A 534 -5.31 -26.68 -15.56
C ASP A 534 -3.78 -26.47 -15.67
N PRO A 535 -2.99 -27.44 -16.18
CA PRO A 535 -1.53 -27.30 -16.26
C PRO A 535 -1.11 -26.15 -17.18
N GLU A 536 -1.96 -25.80 -18.14
CA GLU A 536 -1.70 -24.74 -19.09
C GLU A 536 -2.05 -23.33 -18.57
N SER A 537 -2.67 -23.21 -17.38
CA SER A 537 -2.96 -21.90 -16.77
C SER A 537 -1.69 -21.20 -16.32
N ARG A 538 -1.72 -19.86 -16.31
CA ARG A 538 -0.58 -19.05 -15.87
C ARG A 538 -0.17 -19.35 -14.42
N VAL A 539 -1.14 -19.64 -13.54
CA VAL A 539 -0.86 -19.96 -12.13
C VAL A 539 -0.19 -21.31 -11.94
N SER A 540 -0.55 -22.34 -12.72
CA SER A 540 0.10 -23.65 -12.68
C SER A 540 1.55 -23.56 -13.15
N LYS A 541 1.79 -22.92 -14.30
CA LYS A 541 3.15 -22.67 -14.83
C LYS A 541 4.05 -21.86 -13.90
N MET A 542 3.47 -20.96 -13.08
CA MET A 542 4.24 -20.29 -12.02
C MET A 542 4.54 -21.22 -10.85
N LYS A 543 3.60 -22.09 -10.44
CA LYS A 543 3.79 -23.05 -9.34
C LYS A 543 4.81 -24.14 -9.66
N GLU A 544 5.03 -24.42 -10.94
CA GLU A 544 6.04 -25.36 -11.43
C GLU A 544 7.46 -24.77 -11.50
N GLN A 545 7.64 -23.45 -11.32
CA GLN A 545 8.99 -22.85 -11.29
C GLN A 545 9.79 -23.37 -10.10
N ASP A 546 11.09 -23.62 -10.32
CA ASP A 546 12.06 -24.03 -9.29
C ASP A 546 12.09 -23.11 -8.07
N ARG A 547 11.98 -21.80 -8.29
CA ARG A 547 11.90 -20.76 -7.26
C ARG A 547 10.55 -20.66 -6.53
N ASN A 548 9.57 -21.51 -6.83
CA ASN A 548 8.27 -21.51 -6.15
C ASN A 548 8.35 -22.19 -4.77
N TYR A 549 7.76 -21.56 -3.75
CA TYR A 549 7.73 -22.08 -2.40
C TYR A 549 6.43 -21.72 -1.65
N ARG A 550 6.16 -22.45 -0.56
CA ARG A 550 5.05 -22.20 0.35
C ARG A 550 5.58 -21.69 1.69
N ILE A 551 4.88 -20.71 2.28
CA ILE A 551 5.26 -20.16 3.58
C ILE A 551 4.69 -21.06 4.68
N LEU A 552 5.52 -21.40 5.67
CA LEU A 552 5.18 -22.26 6.81
C LEU A 552 4.76 -23.69 6.41
N GLU A 553 5.43 -24.28 5.41
CA GLU A 553 5.10 -25.63 4.92
C GLU A 553 5.29 -26.71 6.00
N TYR A 554 6.23 -26.53 6.93
CA TYR A 554 6.41 -27.36 8.13
C TYR A 554 5.16 -27.49 9.03
N LEU A 555 4.22 -26.54 8.98
CA LEU A 555 2.95 -26.63 9.73
C LEU A 555 1.92 -27.57 9.04
N ASN A 556 2.27 -28.14 7.89
CA ASN A 556 1.40 -28.96 7.05
C ASN A 556 0.05 -28.31 6.69
N VAL A 557 -0.02 -26.97 6.60
CA VAL A 557 -1.27 -26.25 6.30
C VAL A 557 -1.68 -26.28 4.83
N VAL A 558 -0.80 -26.79 3.94
CA VAL A 558 -1.04 -26.95 2.48
C VAL A 558 -1.68 -25.70 1.85
N PRO A 559 -0.95 -24.56 1.77
CA PRO A 559 -1.49 -23.32 1.24
C PRO A 559 -1.64 -23.36 -0.30
N ARG A 560 -2.72 -22.74 -0.78
CA ARG A 560 -3.04 -22.57 -2.20
C ARG A 560 -2.47 -21.31 -2.82
N THR A 561 -2.20 -20.29 -2.00
CA THR A 561 -1.22 -19.26 -2.35
C THR A 561 0.18 -19.86 -2.22
N SER A 562 1.04 -19.61 -3.21
CA SER A 562 2.48 -19.83 -3.11
C SER A 562 3.22 -18.60 -3.62
N TYR A 563 4.53 -18.58 -3.43
CA TYR A 563 5.38 -17.42 -3.70
C TYR A 563 6.54 -17.82 -4.58
N LEU A 564 6.93 -16.95 -5.52
CA LEU A 564 8.20 -17.10 -6.22
C LEU A 564 9.26 -16.30 -5.47
N ALA A 565 10.36 -16.95 -5.15
CA ALA A 565 11.51 -16.32 -4.52
C ALA A 565 12.10 -15.21 -5.42
N ARG A 566 12.71 -14.23 -4.75
CA ARG A 566 13.24 -13.00 -5.37
C ARG A 566 14.72 -13.19 -5.70
N ILE A 567 15.12 -12.74 -6.90
CA ILE A 567 16.47 -12.95 -7.44
C ILE A 567 17.08 -11.57 -7.65
N ARG A 568 18.07 -11.22 -6.83
CA ARG A 568 18.80 -9.96 -6.92
C ARG A 568 19.94 -10.08 -7.92
N ASN A 569 20.20 -9.02 -8.68
CA ASN A 569 21.32 -8.98 -9.63
C ASN A 569 22.33 -7.89 -9.21
N PRO A 570 23.07 -8.07 -8.09
CA PRO A 570 24.09 -7.11 -7.68
C PRO A 570 25.21 -7.03 -8.71
N ASN A 571 25.74 -5.82 -8.93
CA ASN A 571 26.94 -5.63 -9.75
C ASN A 571 28.18 -5.94 -8.89
N PRO A 572 29.00 -6.96 -9.20
CA PRO A 572 30.16 -7.34 -8.36
C PRO A 572 31.21 -6.26 -8.16
N LYS A 573 31.17 -5.17 -8.95
CA LYS A 573 32.07 -4.00 -8.81
C LYS A 573 31.62 -3.00 -7.73
N MET A 574 30.41 -3.14 -7.19
CA MET A 574 29.87 -2.25 -6.16
C MET A 574 30.39 -2.68 -4.76
N PRO A 575 30.86 -1.75 -3.90
CA PRO A 575 31.43 -2.09 -2.58
C PRO A 575 30.49 -2.86 -1.65
N ASP A 576 29.19 -2.65 -1.82
CA ASP A 576 28.04 -3.19 -1.08
C ASP A 576 27.40 -4.41 -1.75
N ALA A 577 27.93 -4.90 -2.89
CA ALA A 577 27.37 -6.03 -3.64
C ALA A 577 27.18 -7.32 -2.80
N LYS A 578 28.03 -7.51 -1.78
CA LYS A 578 28.04 -8.63 -0.82
C LYS A 578 26.97 -8.54 0.28
N ASP A 579 26.25 -7.42 0.34
CA ASP A 579 25.21 -7.12 1.32
C ASP A 579 23.81 -7.16 0.66
N ILE A 580 23.72 -7.67 -0.58
CA ILE A 580 22.51 -7.79 -1.41
C ILE A 580 22.07 -9.26 -1.57
N GLY A 581 20.77 -9.53 -1.47
CA GLY A 581 20.18 -10.88 -1.46
C GLY A 581 20.16 -11.53 -0.07
N VAL A 582 20.31 -10.74 1.01
CA VAL A 582 20.59 -11.25 2.38
C VAL A 582 19.34 -11.49 3.23
N ALA A 583 18.12 -11.36 2.68
CA ALA A 583 16.89 -11.69 3.41
C ALA A 583 16.75 -13.18 3.75
N SER A 584 17.49 -14.04 3.06
CA SER A 584 17.63 -15.47 3.38
C SER A 584 18.98 -15.75 4.00
N LEU A 585 18.98 -16.22 5.26
CA LEU A 585 20.18 -16.67 5.97
C LEU A 585 20.68 -18.04 5.47
N VAL A 586 20.89 -18.16 4.16
CA VAL A 586 21.43 -19.38 3.51
C VAL A 586 22.95 -19.31 3.38
N GLU A 587 23.54 -18.12 3.52
CA GLU A 587 24.99 -17.93 3.50
C GLU A 587 25.61 -17.99 4.91
N THR A 588 25.88 -19.21 5.37
CA THR A 588 27.20 -19.47 5.97
C THR A 588 28.24 -19.45 4.84
N LEU A 589 28.61 -18.25 4.38
CA LEU A 589 29.89 -18.09 3.69
C LEU A 589 30.99 -18.53 4.67
N PRO A 590 31.95 -19.36 4.26
CA PRO A 590 33.07 -19.75 5.13
C PRO A 590 33.86 -18.50 5.57
N GLU A 591 34.41 -18.57 6.79
CA GLU A 591 35.12 -17.48 7.49
C GLU A 591 36.32 -16.90 6.71
#